data_AF-A0A419KNZ8-F1
#
_entry.id   AF-A0A419KNZ8-F1
#
_cell.length_a   1.000
_cell.length_b   1.000
_cell.length_c   1.000
_cell.angle_alpha   90.00
_cell.angle_beta   90.00
_cell.angle_gamma   90.00
#
_symmetry.space_group_name_H-M   'P 1'
#
loop_
_entity.id
_entity.type
_entity.pdbx_description
1 polymer ?
#
loop_
_entity_poly.entity_id
_entity_poly.type
_entity_poly.pdbx_seq_one_letter_code
_entity_poly.pdbx_strand_id
1 'polypeptide(L)'
;MRLEMNRLSNLGKDSSRMMVTTVPGIEDIVLKEASEKLNLLESHHRFGGVGGRVYLEISKEDVQKLFKMRSIEHIIQIIDVFTVKNTKGGLDEIYRGVYRSSIPLGSTFRVTCERIGSHEYTSMDVQRVAGQAIVDKYGTKVNLKNPETIVRVDVAHDLCIVGIQLTRTSLRIRYPRAFHHPSALNPVIAYAMLRCAEVQPGDRILDAFCGGGTILIEAAQVWEDIEAIGIDISPKSIDGAQRNLEAAKVKSKVKLILGDATRLEKVLPEGLKVDKAVSNLPFGIRSGRLKGLPKIYSGFLRSLRPFLNETSKVCLLTIHKELLKSISKRFGYEMLESRRIVNGGLIAHIILLRPS
;
A
#
# COMPACT_ATOMS: atom_id res chain seq x y z
N MET A 1 21.80 6.07 -12.70
CA MET A 1 21.42 5.59 -14.06
C MET A 1 22.51 4.82 -14.79
N ARG A 2 23.54 5.41 -15.44
CA ARG A 2 24.59 4.59 -16.12
C ARG A 2 25.38 3.68 -15.16
N LEU A 3 25.59 4.13 -13.92
CA LEU A 3 26.19 3.32 -12.84
C LEU A 3 25.25 2.22 -12.28
N GLU A 4 23.92 2.38 -12.42
CA GLU A 4 22.95 1.32 -12.06
C GLU A 4 22.91 0.23 -13.13
N MET A 5 23.02 0.61 -14.42
CA MET A 5 23.05 -0.36 -15.53
C MET A 5 24.26 -1.29 -15.52
N ASN A 6 25.44 -0.81 -15.10
CA ASN A 6 26.67 -1.62 -15.06
C ASN A 6 26.78 -2.56 -13.85
N ARG A 7 25.94 -2.41 -12.82
CA ARG A 7 25.89 -3.36 -11.68
C ARG A 7 24.90 -4.51 -11.90
N LEU A 8 24.01 -4.40 -12.89
CA LEU A 8 22.98 -5.39 -13.21
C LEU A 8 23.50 -6.63 -13.99
N SER A 9 24.80 -6.70 -14.31
CA SER A 9 25.40 -7.71 -15.19
C SER A 9 26.21 -8.82 -14.49
N ASN A 10 26.48 -8.72 -13.18
CA ASN A 10 27.19 -9.76 -12.41
C ASN A 10 26.23 -10.50 -11.47
N LEU A 11 25.66 -11.61 -11.94
CA LEU A 11 24.73 -12.46 -11.19
C LEU A 11 25.47 -13.39 -10.23
N GLY A 12 25.03 -13.43 -8.98
CA GLY A 12 25.12 -14.64 -8.16
C GLY A 12 24.07 -15.64 -8.63
N LYS A 13 24.41 -16.94 -8.71
CA LYS A 13 23.47 -18.00 -9.12
C LYS A 13 22.22 -18.11 -8.23
N ASP A 14 22.22 -17.47 -7.06
CA ASP A 14 21.24 -17.67 -5.99
C ASP A 14 20.35 -16.46 -5.69
N SER A 15 20.42 -15.37 -6.47
CA SER A 15 19.56 -14.18 -6.28
C SER A 15 18.43 -14.06 -7.31
N SER A 16 17.39 -13.31 -6.94
CA SER A 16 16.25 -12.95 -7.77
C SER A 16 16.03 -11.44 -7.70
N ARG A 17 15.93 -10.80 -8.87
CA ARG A 17 15.58 -9.39 -9.00
C ARG A 17 14.07 -9.22 -9.09
N MET A 18 13.52 -8.40 -8.21
CA MET A 18 12.09 -8.21 -8.04
C MET A 18 11.76 -6.73 -8.13
N MET A 19 10.68 -6.41 -8.84
CA MET A 19 9.96 -5.16 -8.69
C MET A 19 8.67 -5.47 -7.94
N VAL A 20 8.46 -4.82 -6.81
CA VAL A 20 7.17 -4.86 -6.10
C VAL A 20 6.47 -3.50 -6.25
N THR A 21 5.15 -3.53 -6.41
CA THR A 21 4.35 -2.30 -6.42
C THR A 21 3.72 -2.06 -5.05
N THR A 22 3.54 -0.80 -4.70
CA THR A 22 2.90 -0.34 -3.47
C THR A 22 2.22 1.01 -3.69
N VAL A 23 1.63 1.57 -2.64
CA VAL A 23 1.10 2.92 -2.65
C VAL A 23 2.26 3.94 -2.71
N PRO A 24 2.25 4.92 -3.63
CA PRO A 24 3.29 5.96 -3.64
C PRO A 24 3.37 6.70 -2.31
N GLY A 25 4.58 6.83 -1.76
CA GLY A 25 4.87 7.50 -0.48
C GLY A 25 5.13 6.57 0.72
N ILE A 26 5.00 5.25 0.55
CA ILE A 26 5.30 4.24 1.60
C ILE A 26 6.37 3.22 1.16
N GLU A 27 7.18 3.55 0.15
CA GLU A 27 8.23 2.69 -0.39
C GLU A 27 9.28 2.30 0.67
N ASP A 28 9.48 3.13 1.69
CA ASP A 28 10.33 2.88 2.85
C ASP A 28 9.73 1.91 3.86
N ILE A 29 8.42 1.88 4.01
CA ILE A 29 7.74 0.84 4.77
C ILE A 29 7.94 -0.53 4.09
N VAL A 30 7.98 -0.56 2.74
CA VAL A 30 8.31 -1.78 1.99
C VAL A 30 9.73 -2.23 2.27
N LEU A 31 10.71 -1.32 2.18
CA LEU A 31 12.11 -1.69 2.46
C LEU A 31 12.30 -2.16 3.90
N LYS A 32 11.66 -1.49 4.86
CA LYS A 32 11.72 -1.90 6.27
C LYS A 32 11.14 -3.30 6.45
N GLU A 33 9.94 -3.56 5.94
CA GLU A 33 9.34 -4.92 5.99
C GLU A 33 10.20 -5.97 5.27
N ALA A 34 10.78 -5.62 4.11
CA ALA A 34 11.65 -6.53 3.36
C ALA A 34 12.92 -6.88 4.16
N SER A 35 13.55 -5.89 4.78
CA SER A 35 14.75 -6.11 5.61
C SER A 35 14.49 -6.97 6.85
N GLU A 36 13.26 -6.96 7.38
CA GLU A 36 12.86 -7.76 8.54
C GLU A 36 12.52 -9.21 8.15
N LYS A 37 12.10 -9.46 6.90
CA LYS A 37 11.50 -10.75 6.48
C LYS A 37 12.30 -11.52 5.43
N LEU A 38 13.20 -10.85 4.73
CA LEU A 38 13.92 -11.39 3.57
C LEU A 38 15.43 -11.20 3.75
N ASN A 39 16.20 -12.09 3.13
CA ASN A 39 17.61 -11.92 2.88
C ASN A 39 17.80 -10.96 1.69
N LEU A 40 17.89 -9.67 2.03
CA LEU A 40 17.95 -8.56 1.09
C LEU A 40 19.41 -8.25 0.72
N LEU A 41 19.73 -8.40 -0.56
CA LEU A 41 21.07 -8.16 -1.11
C LEU A 41 21.21 -6.72 -1.62
N GLU A 42 20.19 -6.21 -2.30
CA GLU A 42 20.12 -4.84 -2.78
C GLU A 42 18.67 -4.35 -2.74
N SER A 43 18.48 -3.05 -2.51
CA SER A 43 17.15 -2.44 -2.66
C SER A 43 17.24 -0.95 -2.96
N HIS A 44 16.20 -0.44 -3.63
CA HIS A 44 16.03 0.99 -3.81
C HIS A 44 14.56 1.37 -3.96
N HIS A 45 14.21 2.54 -3.44
CA HIS A 45 12.90 3.14 -3.64
C HIS A 45 12.75 3.64 -5.09
N ARG A 46 11.50 3.80 -5.51
CA ARG A 46 11.12 4.47 -6.75
C ARG A 46 11.83 3.94 -7.99
N PHE A 47 11.79 2.63 -8.18
CA PHE A 47 12.42 2.00 -9.34
C PHE A 47 11.92 2.63 -10.65
N GLY A 48 12.86 3.06 -11.50
CA GLY A 48 12.56 3.83 -12.72
C GLY A 48 12.13 5.28 -12.47
N GLY A 49 12.42 5.85 -11.30
CA GLY A 49 12.00 7.21 -10.91
C GLY A 49 10.52 7.33 -10.54
N VAL A 50 9.82 6.20 -10.39
CA VAL A 50 8.36 6.14 -10.25
C VAL A 50 7.95 5.85 -8.80
N GLY A 51 7.10 6.71 -8.23
CA GLY A 51 6.48 6.45 -6.93
C GLY A 51 5.62 5.18 -6.93
N GLY A 52 5.68 4.41 -5.84
CA GLY A 52 4.93 3.16 -5.68
C GLY A 52 5.62 1.94 -6.30
N ARG A 53 6.88 2.05 -6.75
CA ARG A 53 7.68 0.92 -7.23
C ARG A 53 8.94 0.76 -6.40
N VAL A 54 9.24 -0.46 -5.99
CA VAL A 54 10.43 -0.78 -5.19
C VAL A 54 11.18 -1.92 -5.84
N TYR A 55 12.47 -1.76 -6.02
CA TYR A 55 13.36 -2.82 -6.46
C TYR A 55 13.92 -3.55 -5.23
N LEU A 56 13.94 -4.88 -5.32
CA LEU A 56 14.54 -5.76 -4.34
C LEU A 56 15.37 -6.81 -5.09
N GLU A 57 16.63 -6.96 -4.72
CA GLU A 57 17.40 -8.16 -5.01
C GLU A 57 17.46 -9.01 -3.75
N ILE A 58 16.93 -10.22 -3.83
CA ILE A 58 16.76 -11.12 -2.68
C ILE A 58 17.28 -12.52 -3.01
N SER A 59 17.54 -13.33 -1.98
CA SER A 59 17.73 -14.77 -2.17
C SER A 59 16.53 -15.41 -2.88
N LYS A 60 16.78 -16.35 -3.80
CA LYS A 60 15.73 -17.10 -4.53
C LYS A 60 14.74 -17.81 -3.60
N GLU A 61 15.20 -18.29 -2.46
CA GLU A 61 14.37 -19.00 -1.46
C GLU A 61 13.31 -18.09 -0.84
N ASP A 62 13.53 -16.77 -0.85
CA ASP A 62 12.66 -15.78 -0.23
C ASP A 62 11.56 -15.24 -1.15
N VAL A 63 11.55 -15.64 -2.43
CA VAL A 63 10.51 -15.21 -3.39
C VAL A 63 9.10 -15.55 -2.87
N GLN A 64 8.93 -16.71 -2.22
CA GLN A 64 7.63 -17.08 -1.63
C GLN A 64 7.26 -16.25 -0.40
N LYS A 65 8.24 -15.71 0.34
CA LYS A 65 7.97 -14.85 1.50
C LYS A 65 7.38 -13.50 1.10
N LEU A 66 7.66 -13.00 -0.11
CA LEU A 66 7.04 -11.78 -0.65
C LEU A 66 5.50 -11.83 -0.64
N PHE A 67 4.90 -13.00 -0.89
CA PHE A 67 3.44 -13.16 -0.89
C PHE A 67 2.81 -12.94 0.49
N LYS A 68 3.60 -12.99 1.56
CA LYS A 68 3.17 -12.73 2.94
C LYS A 68 3.42 -11.29 3.38
N MET A 69 4.04 -10.45 2.53
CA MET A 69 4.24 -9.04 2.84
C MET A 69 2.92 -8.26 2.83
N ARG A 70 2.83 -7.28 3.73
CA ARG A 70 1.62 -6.46 3.95
C ARG A 70 1.73 -5.07 3.34
N SER A 71 2.94 -4.62 3.02
CA SER A 71 3.22 -3.30 2.42
C SER A 71 3.17 -3.27 0.89
N ILE A 72 2.95 -4.39 0.20
CA ILE A 72 2.98 -4.47 -1.28
C ILE A 72 1.64 -4.89 -1.89
N GLU A 73 1.46 -4.59 -3.17
CA GLU A 73 0.27 -4.92 -3.97
C GLU A 73 0.53 -5.97 -5.05
N HIS A 74 1.62 -5.85 -5.81
CA HIS A 74 1.99 -6.82 -6.85
C HIS A 74 3.46 -7.18 -6.79
N ILE A 75 3.77 -8.41 -7.19
CA ILE A 75 5.13 -8.94 -7.27
C ILE A 75 5.45 -9.22 -8.73
N ILE A 76 6.54 -8.63 -9.22
CA ILE A 76 7.04 -8.79 -10.59
C ILE A 76 8.48 -9.26 -10.50
N GLN A 77 8.79 -10.42 -11.07
CA GLN A 77 10.18 -10.86 -11.27
C GLN A 77 10.74 -10.16 -12.49
N ILE A 78 11.85 -9.44 -12.34
CA ILE A 78 12.49 -8.69 -13.42
C ILE A 78 13.32 -9.67 -14.27
N ILE A 79 13.03 -9.69 -15.57
CA ILE A 79 13.75 -10.50 -16.56
C ILE A 79 14.83 -9.66 -17.24
N ASP A 80 14.44 -8.52 -17.81
CA ASP A 80 15.35 -7.61 -18.51
C ASP A 80 14.96 -6.15 -18.29
N VAL A 81 15.93 -5.25 -18.42
CA VAL A 81 15.76 -3.81 -18.29
C VAL A 81 16.64 -3.12 -19.32
N PHE A 82 16.05 -2.22 -20.12
CA PHE A 82 16.79 -1.51 -21.17
C PHE A 82 16.18 -0.15 -21.49
N THR A 83 16.96 0.71 -22.13
CA THR A 83 16.51 2.06 -22.50
C THR A 83 15.73 2.08 -23.81
N VAL A 84 14.72 2.93 -23.90
CA VAL A 84 13.89 3.14 -25.09
C VAL A 84 13.65 4.63 -25.33
N LYS A 85 13.57 5.03 -26.60
CA LYS A 85 13.22 6.39 -27.00
C LYS A 85 11.75 6.66 -26.75
N ASN A 86 11.42 7.92 -26.46
CA ASN A 86 10.03 8.37 -26.35
C ASN A 86 9.30 8.56 -27.69
N THR A 87 10.05 8.62 -28.80
CA THR A 87 9.49 8.72 -30.17
C THR A 87 8.87 7.41 -30.64
N LYS A 88 8.13 7.41 -31.77
CA LYS A 88 7.59 6.18 -32.38
C LYS A 88 8.63 5.06 -32.58
N GLY A 89 9.89 5.40 -32.88
CA GLY A 89 10.98 4.42 -33.02
C GLY A 89 11.29 3.63 -31.74
N GLY A 90 10.85 4.10 -30.57
CA GLY A 90 10.94 3.35 -29.31
C GLY A 90 10.15 2.05 -29.33
N LEU A 91 9.10 1.94 -30.17
CA LEU A 91 8.37 0.68 -30.34
C LEU A 91 9.25 -0.41 -30.96
N ASP A 92 10.10 -0.07 -31.93
CA ASP A 92 11.04 -1.03 -32.52
C ASP A 92 12.11 -1.47 -31.51
N GLU A 93 12.55 -0.55 -30.64
CA GLU A 93 13.48 -0.83 -29.55
C GLU A 93 12.84 -1.77 -28.51
N ILE A 94 11.56 -1.55 -28.16
CA ILE A 94 10.77 -2.45 -27.31
C ILE A 94 10.65 -3.83 -27.94
N TYR A 95 10.27 -3.93 -29.22
CA TYR A 95 10.17 -5.20 -29.94
C TYR A 95 11.47 -5.99 -29.83
N ARG A 96 12.60 -5.37 -30.21
CA ARG A 96 13.92 -6.01 -30.20
C ARG A 96 14.36 -6.41 -28.80
N GLY A 97 14.12 -5.55 -27.81
CA GLY A 97 14.46 -5.78 -26.41
C GLY A 97 13.65 -6.93 -25.78
N VAL A 98 12.35 -7.01 -26.08
CA VAL A 98 11.50 -8.13 -25.67
C VAL A 98 11.90 -9.41 -26.41
N TYR A 99 12.16 -9.34 -27.71
CA TYR A 99 12.59 -10.49 -28.51
C TYR A 99 13.91 -11.09 -27.99
N ARG A 100 14.91 -10.28 -27.59
CA ARG A 100 16.15 -10.82 -27.01
C ARG A 100 15.98 -11.37 -25.59
N SER A 101 15.00 -10.89 -24.83
CA SER A 101 14.78 -11.29 -23.43
C SER A 101 14.46 -12.78 -23.30
N SER A 102 15.03 -13.46 -22.31
CA SER A 102 14.72 -14.87 -22.02
C SER A 102 13.54 -14.97 -21.04
N ILE A 103 12.32 -14.89 -21.58
CA ILE A 103 11.08 -14.84 -20.80
C ILE A 103 10.59 -16.28 -20.52
N PRO A 104 10.46 -16.69 -19.25
CA PRO A 104 9.93 -18.02 -18.90
C PRO A 104 8.41 -18.05 -19.04
N LEU A 105 7.92 -18.45 -20.21
CA LEU A 105 6.50 -18.51 -20.54
C LEU A 105 5.88 -19.88 -20.21
N GLY A 106 4.62 -19.86 -19.77
CA GLY A 106 3.73 -21.02 -19.77
C GLY A 106 3.07 -21.23 -21.14
N SER A 107 2.03 -22.06 -21.18
CA SER A 107 1.31 -22.41 -22.42
C SER A 107 0.56 -21.24 -23.07
N THR A 108 0.14 -20.26 -22.26
CA THR A 108 -0.54 -19.05 -22.73
C THR A 108 -0.06 -17.82 -21.97
N PHE A 109 -0.11 -16.66 -22.62
CA PHE A 109 0.30 -15.42 -21.98
C PHE A 109 -0.60 -14.23 -22.32
N ARG A 110 -0.46 -13.16 -21.55
CA ARG A 110 -0.85 -11.81 -21.97
C ARG A 110 0.26 -10.83 -21.63
N VAL A 111 0.34 -9.75 -22.40
CA VAL A 111 1.17 -8.59 -22.04
C VAL A 111 0.32 -7.57 -21.28
N THR A 112 0.91 -6.92 -20.29
CA THR A 112 0.36 -5.74 -19.64
C THR A 112 1.45 -4.70 -19.52
N CYS A 113 1.10 -3.43 -19.75
CA CYS A 113 2.03 -2.31 -19.73
C CYS A 113 1.46 -1.19 -18.86
N GLU A 114 2.25 -0.74 -17.90
CA GLU A 114 2.10 0.56 -17.28
C GLU A 114 3.12 1.54 -17.88
N ARG A 115 2.63 2.62 -18.49
CA ARG A 115 3.44 3.65 -19.15
C ARG A 115 3.40 4.95 -18.35
N ILE A 116 4.56 5.46 -17.98
CA ILE A 116 4.73 6.66 -17.17
C ILE A 116 5.68 7.62 -17.88
N GLY A 117 5.27 8.88 -18.03
CA GLY A 117 6.00 9.90 -18.80
C GLY A 117 5.39 10.16 -20.19
N SER A 118 6.02 11.08 -20.94
CA SER A 118 5.55 11.51 -22.26
C SER A 118 6.19 10.69 -23.38
N HIS A 119 5.36 10.12 -24.26
CA HIS A 119 5.76 9.23 -25.35
C HIS A 119 4.83 9.44 -26.56
N GLU A 120 5.35 9.26 -27.77
CA GLU A 120 4.58 9.27 -29.03
C GLU A 120 3.82 7.96 -29.29
N TYR A 121 3.81 7.04 -28.32
CA TYR A 121 3.11 5.77 -28.36
C TYR A 121 2.33 5.53 -27.06
N THR A 122 1.31 4.69 -27.14
CA THR A 122 0.42 4.36 -26.03
C THR A 122 0.82 3.07 -25.32
N SER A 123 0.27 2.82 -24.14
CA SER A 123 0.44 1.52 -23.46
C SER A 123 -0.16 0.36 -24.27
N MET A 124 -1.12 0.62 -25.15
CA MET A 124 -1.69 -0.39 -26.05
C MET A 124 -0.72 -0.72 -27.19
N ASP A 125 0.00 0.27 -27.70
CA ASP A 125 1.06 0.05 -28.71
C ASP A 125 2.18 -0.82 -28.13
N VAL A 126 2.63 -0.52 -26.90
CA VAL A 126 3.63 -1.34 -26.20
C VAL A 126 3.15 -2.78 -26.04
N GLN A 127 1.91 -2.99 -25.56
CA GLN A 127 1.33 -4.32 -25.40
C GLN A 127 1.27 -5.09 -26.72
N ARG A 128 0.85 -4.43 -27.81
CA ARG A 128 0.77 -5.03 -29.14
C ARG A 128 2.15 -5.44 -29.64
N VAL A 129 3.12 -4.54 -29.58
CA VAL A 129 4.47 -4.75 -30.12
C VAL A 129 5.25 -5.79 -29.31
N ALA A 130 5.20 -5.70 -27.98
CA ALA A 130 5.81 -6.71 -27.11
C ALA A 130 5.12 -8.07 -27.25
N GLY A 131 3.79 -8.08 -27.40
CA GLY A 131 3.02 -9.30 -27.66
C GLY A 131 3.45 -9.97 -28.95
N GLN A 132 3.64 -9.19 -30.02
CA GLN A 132 4.14 -9.69 -31.29
C GLN A 132 5.56 -10.26 -31.15
N ALA A 133 6.48 -9.55 -30.48
CA ALA A 133 7.83 -10.04 -30.23
C ALA A 133 7.86 -11.40 -29.50
N ILE A 134 6.95 -11.60 -28.55
CA ILE A 134 6.81 -12.86 -27.82
C ILE A 134 6.27 -13.98 -28.74
N VAL A 135 5.24 -13.68 -29.55
CA VAL A 135 4.68 -14.66 -30.50
C VAL A 135 5.73 -15.07 -31.54
N ASP A 136 6.46 -14.11 -32.11
CA ASP A 136 7.46 -14.36 -33.15
C ASP A 136 8.62 -15.22 -32.62
N LYS A 137 8.98 -15.06 -31.35
CA LYS A 137 10.07 -15.83 -30.73
C LYS A 137 9.64 -17.21 -30.25
N TYR A 138 8.52 -17.28 -29.53
CA TYR A 138 8.16 -18.47 -28.75
C TYR A 138 7.00 -19.26 -29.36
N GLY A 139 6.25 -18.69 -30.31
CA GLY A 139 5.02 -19.30 -30.85
C GLY A 139 3.90 -19.46 -29.82
N THR A 140 4.04 -18.89 -28.61
CA THR A 140 3.08 -19.06 -27.51
C THR A 140 1.76 -18.35 -27.81
N LYS A 141 0.63 -18.96 -27.41
CA LYS A 141 -0.70 -18.41 -27.67
C LYS A 141 -1.06 -17.27 -26.70
N VAL A 142 -1.65 -16.19 -27.23
CA VAL A 142 -2.19 -15.09 -26.42
C VAL A 142 -3.54 -15.47 -25.81
N ASN A 143 -3.70 -15.23 -24.50
CA ASN A 143 -4.98 -15.34 -23.78
C ASN A 143 -5.18 -14.13 -22.87
N LEU A 144 -6.01 -13.18 -23.31
CA LEU A 144 -6.24 -11.93 -22.58
C LEU A 144 -7.08 -12.10 -21.30
N LYS A 145 -7.90 -13.16 -21.22
CA LYS A 145 -8.85 -13.39 -20.13
C LYS A 145 -8.27 -14.25 -19.01
N ASN A 146 -7.70 -15.41 -19.35
CA ASN A 146 -7.15 -16.36 -18.39
C ASN A 146 -5.76 -16.86 -18.82
N PRO A 147 -4.75 -15.97 -18.84
CA PRO A 147 -3.39 -16.36 -19.17
C PRO A 147 -2.78 -17.25 -18.09
N GLU A 148 -1.88 -18.13 -18.49
CA GLU A 148 -0.96 -18.82 -17.57
C GLU A 148 0.13 -17.84 -17.09
N THR A 149 0.70 -17.06 -18.01
CA THR A 149 1.74 -16.07 -17.70
C THR A 149 1.27 -14.63 -17.96
N ILE A 150 1.47 -13.74 -16.98
CA ILE A 150 1.28 -12.31 -17.15
C ILE A 150 2.65 -11.67 -17.34
N VAL A 151 2.97 -11.27 -18.58
CA VAL A 151 4.21 -10.57 -18.90
C VAL A 151 4.01 -9.07 -18.72
N ARG A 152 4.85 -8.45 -17.90
CA ARG A 152 4.92 -7.01 -17.71
C ARG A 152 5.96 -6.45 -18.66
N VAL A 153 5.55 -5.46 -19.46
CA VAL A 153 6.45 -4.64 -20.27
C VAL A 153 6.09 -3.20 -19.97
N ASP A 154 6.66 -2.69 -18.87
CA ASP A 154 6.38 -1.34 -18.40
C ASP A 154 7.39 -0.37 -19.01
N VAL A 155 6.95 0.86 -19.27
CA VAL A 155 7.81 1.94 -19.76
C VAL A 155 7.72 3.10 -18.79
N ALA A 156 8.80 3.38 -18.06
CA ALA A 156 8.91 4.47 -17.11
C ALA A 156 9.97 5.45 -17.61
N HIS A 157 9.54 6.60 -18.13
CA HIS A 157 10.42 7.54 -18.83
C HIS A 157 11.16 6.83 -19.97
N ASP A 158 12.49 6.82 -19.97
CA ASP A 158 13.30 6.13 -20.97
C ASP A 158 13.58 4.66 -20.62
N LEU A 159 13.04 4.12 -19.53
CA LEU A 159 13.32 2.76 -19.07
C LEU A 159 12.19 1.79 -19.43
N CYS A 160 12.51 0.75 -20.19
CA CYS A 160 11.65 -0.41 -20.41
C CYS A 160 12.02 -1.54 -19.44
N ILE A 161 11.03 -2.05 -18.72
CA ILE A 161 11.16 -3.13 -17.73
C ILE A 161 10.35 -4.31 -18.22
N VAL A 162 11.03 -5.43 -18.49
CA VAL A 162 10.41 -6.71 -18.86
C VAL A 162 10.41 -7.62 -17.64
N GLY A 163 9.25 -8.15 -17.26
CA GLY A 163 9.12 -9.00 -16.09
C GLY A 163 7.94 -9.97 -16.14
N ILE A 164 7.90 -10.91 -15.19
CA ILE A 164 6.77 -11.82 -14.97
C ILE A 164 6.04 -11.41 -13.70
N GLN A 165 4.76 -11.08 -13.81
CA GLN A 165 3.95 -10.81 -12.63
C GLN A 165 3.51 -12.11 -11.96
N LEU A 166 4.01 -12.34 -10.74
CA LEU A 166 3.73 -13.56 -9.97
C LEU A 166 2.37 -13.51 -9.26
N THR A 167 1.87 -12.30 -8.95
CA THR A 167 0.54 -12.12 -8.34
C THR A 167 -0.55 -12.06 -9.39
N ARG A 168 -1.55 -12.95 -9.33
CA ARG A 168 -2.77 -12.84 -10.16
C ARG A 168 -3.73 -11.76 -9.65
N THR A 169 -3.91 -11.73 -8.34
CA THR A 169 -4.73 -10.75 -7.62
C THR A 169 -3.82 -9.86 -6.78
N SER A 170 -4.17 -8.58 -6.66
CA SER A 170 -3.42 -7.66 -5.79
C SER A 170 -3.41 -8.16 -4.35
N LEU A 171 -2.24 -8.17 -3.72
CA LEU A 171 -2.08 -8.61 -2.33
C LEU A 171 -2.86 -7.72 -1.36
N ARG A 172 -3.23 -6.49 -1.73
CA ARG A 172 -4.11 -5.64 -0.89
C ARG A 172 -5.42 -6.32 -0.49
N ILE A 173 -5.87 -7.33 -1.25
CA ILE A 173 -7.06 -8.12 -0.93
C ILE A 173 -6.66 -9.23 0.04
N ARG A 174 -6.93 -9.01 1.34
CA ARG A 174 -6.51 -9.91 2.43
C ARG A 174 -7.53 -10.98 2.81
N TYR A 175 -8.80 -10.69 2.61
CA TYR A 175 -9.94 -11.53 2.98
C TYR A 175 -11.14 -11.22 2.07
N PRO A 176 -12.13 -12.12 1.94
CA PRO A 176 -13.36 -11.85 1.19
C PRO A 176 -14.20 -10.82 1.95
N ARG A 177 -14.08 -9.54 1.56
CA ARG A 177 -14.76 -8.44 2.26
C ARG A 177 -16.28 -8.58 2.13
N ALA A 178 -16.98 -8.72 3.25
CA ALA A 178 -18.44 -8.84 3.31
C ALA A 178 -19.17 -7.49 3.22
N PHE A 179 -18.50 -6.39 3.58
CA PHE A 179 -19.04 -5.04 3.52
C PHE A 179 -18.04 -4.06 2.91
N HIS A 180 -18.46 -3.39 1.83
CA HIS A 180 -17.68 -2.38 1.12
C HIS A 180 -18.12 -0.97 1.54
N HIS A 181 -17.35 -0.38 2.46
CA HIS A 181 -17.56 1.03 2.81
C HIS A 181 -17.16 1.95 1.64
N PRO A 182 -17.92 3.01 1.30
CA PRO A 182 -17.60 3.92 0.19
C PRO A 182 -16.24 4.62 0.29
N SER A 183 -15.76 4.77 1.52
CA SER A 183 -14.46 5.35 1.89
C SER A 183 -13.52 4.30 2.51
N ALA A 184 -13.70 3.01 2.17
CA ALA A 184 -12.85 1.94 2.70
C ALA A 184 -11.37 2.23 2.40
N LEU A 185 -10.54 2.20 3.43
CA LEU A 185 -9.10 2.39 3.31
C LEU A 185 -8.46 1.20 2.58
N ASN A 186 -7.42 1.46 1.78
CA ASN A 186 -6.55 0.40 1.24
C ASN A 186 -5.81 -0.29 2.40
N PRO A 187 -5.91 -1.62 2.59
CA PRO A 187 -5.21 -2.33 3.66
C PRO A 187 -3.70 -2.11 3.68
N VAL A 188 -3.07 -1.87 2.52
CA VAL A 188 -1.64 -1.51 2.44
C VAL A 188 -1.35 -0.17 3.15
N ILE A 189 -2.25 0.81 3.04
CA ILE A 189 -2.13 2.09 3.75
C ILE A 189 -2.40 1.89 5.24
N ALA A 190 -3.40 1.08 5.60
CA ALA A 190 -3.67 0.74 7.00
C ALA A 190 -2.44 0.11 7.68
N TYR A 191 -1.79 -0.85 7.02
CA TYR A 191 -0.52 -1.43 7.49
C TYR A 191 0.56 -0.36 7.64
N ALA A 192 0.73 0.54 6.66
CA ALA A 192 1.71 1.63 6.76
C ALA A 192 1.44 2.57 7.94
N MET A 193 0.17 2.92 8.21
CA MET A 193 -0.21 3.73 9.37
C MET A 193 0.16 3.02 10.69
N LEU A 194 -0.11 1.73 10.81
CA LEU A 194 0.23 0.93 11.99
C LEU A 194 1.76 0.83 12.18
N ARG A 195 2.52 0.70 11.09
CA ARG A 195 3.99 0.75 11.12
C ARG A 195 4.54 2.13 11.52
N CYS A 196 3.94 3.22 11.04
CA CYS A 196 4.29 4.59 11.45
C CYS A 196 3.97 4.86 12.92
N ALA A 197 2.88 4.28 13.43
CA ALA A 197 2.55 4.32 14.85
C ALA A 197 3.46 3.41 15.69
N GLU A 198 4.31 2.59 15.07
CA GLU A 198 5.19 1.62 15.72
C GLU A 198 4.44 0.65 16.64
N VAL A 199 3.31 0.12 16.15
CA VAL A 199 2.54 -0.91 16.85
C VAL A 199 3.43 -2.10 17.21
N GLN A 200 3.29 -2.58 18.43
CA GLN A 200 3.94 -3.77 18.98
C GLN A 200 2.91 -4.84 19.38
N PRO A 201 3.33 -6.11 19.52
CA PRO A 201 2.51 -7.11 20.19
C PRO A 201 2.07 -6.64 21.59
N GLY A 202 0.83 -6.93 21.97
CA GLY A 202 0.27 -6.50 23.25
C GLY A 202 -0.27 -5.06 23.30
N ASP A 203 -0.02 -4.22 22.29
CA ASP A 203 -0.53 -2.84 22.26
C ASP A 203 -2.07 -2.80 22.26
N ARG A 204 -2.63 -1.83 22.99
CA ARG A 204 -4.02 -1.44 22.87
C ARG A 204 -4.19 -0.36 21.80
N ILE A 205 -5.04 -0.63 20.81
CA ILE A 205 -5.22 0.19 19.61
C ILE A 205 -6.65 0.73 19.54
N LEU A 206 -6.81 2.03 19.28
CA LEU A 206 -8.09 2.68 19.03
C LEU A 206 -8.17 3.21 17.59
N ASP A 207 -9.22 2.83 16.87
CA ASP A 207 -9.66 3.53 15.65
C ASP A 207 -11.02 4.19 15.92
N ALA A 208 -11.04 5.51 16.07
CA ALA A 208 -12.23 6.28 16.39
C ALA A 208 -13.10 6.65 15.17
N PHE A 209 -12.70 6.24 13.97
CA PHE A 209 -13.45 6.44 12.73
C PHE A 209 -13.43 5.14 11.92
N CYS A 210 -13.74 4.01 12.58
CA CYS A 210 -13.33 2.70 12.09
C CYS A 210 -14.01 2.28 10.78
N GLY A 211 -15.17 2.86 10.43
CA GLY A 211 -15.89 2.53 9.22
C GLY A 211 -16.12 1.03 9.11
N GLY A 212 -15.62 0.41 8.03
CA GLY A 212 -15.67 -1.04 7.81
C GLY A 212 -14.58 -1.87 8.51
N GLY A 213 -13.81 -1.30 9.43
CA GLY A 213 -12.86 -1.99 10.31
C GLY A 213 -11.47 -2.29 9.74
N THR A 214 -11.09 -1.71 8.60
CA THR A 214 -9.86 -2.11 7.88
C THR A 214 -8.57 -1.96 8.72
N ILE A 215 -8.41 -0.86 9.48
CA ILE A 215 -7.21 -0.64 10.31
C ILE A 215 -7.12 -1.70 11.42
N LEU A 216 -8.25 -1.94 12.10
CA LEU A 216 -8.33 -2.92 13.20
C LEU A 216 -8.10 -4.35 12.71
N ILE A 217 -8.62 -4.69 11.52
CA ILE A 217 -8.38 -6.00 10.90
C ILE A 217 -6.91 -6.18 10.55
N GLU A 218 -6.27 -5.18 9.94
CA GLU A 218 -4.83 -5.27 9.64
C GLU A 218 -4.02 -5.43 10.92
N ALA A 219 -4.34 -4.67 11.97
CA ALA A 219 -3.67 -4.80 13.24
C ALA A 219 -3.81 -6.24 13.80
N ALA A 220 -5.04 -6.76 13.85
CA ALA A 220 -5.36 -8.04 14.48
C ALA A 220 -4.82 -9.27 13.74
N GLN A 221 -4.50 -9.10 12.45
CA GLN A 221 -3.90 -10.13 11.60
C GLN A 221 -2.37 -10.13 11.61
N VAL A 222 -1.74 -9.02 12.00
CA VAL A 222 -0.28 -8.84 11.89
C VAL A 222 0.40 -8.94 13.25
N TRP A 223 -0.17 -8.35 14.29
CA TRP A 223 0.41 -8.33 15.63
C TRP A 223 -0.34 -9.28 16.56
N GLU A 224 0.43 -9.93 17.44
CA GLU A 224 -0.07 -10.83 18.46
C GLU A 224 -0.58 -10.05 19.67
N ASP A 225 -1.56 -10.63 20.37
CA ASP A 225 -2.10 -10.13 21.63
C ASP A 225 -2.56 -8.68 21.65
N ILE A 226 -2.93 -8.13 20.48
CA ILE A 226 -3.48 -6.77 20.44
C ILE A 226 -4.89 -6.72 21.02
N GLU A 227 -5.19 -5.60 21.70
CA GLU A 227 -6.55 -5.25 22.09
C GLU A 227 -7.02 -4.08 21.22
N ALA A 228 -7.89 -4.36 20.25
CA ALA A 228 -8.35 -3.37 19.28
C ALA A 228 -9.77 -2.87 19.58
N ILE A 229 -9.96 -1.55 19.60
CA ILE A 229 -11.25 -0.90 19.82
C ILE A 229 -11.59 -0.06 18.58
N GLY A 230 -12.76 -0.31 18.01
CA GLY A 230 -13.30 0.44 16.88
C GLY A 230 -14.52 1.24 17.27
N ILE A 231 -14.54 2.52 16.93
CA ILE A 231 -15.69 3.40 17.14
C ILE A 231 -16.09 4.02 15.81
N ASP A 232 -17.39 4.04 15.54
CA ASP A 232 -17.97 4.79 14.43
C ASP A 232 -19.36 5.28 14.80
N ILE A 233 -19.75 6.44 14.28
CA ILE A 233 -21.06 7.05 14.54
C ILE A 233 -22.18 6.36 13.74
N SER A 234 -21.83 5.63 12.69
CA SER A 234 -22.79 4.97 11.81
C SER A 234 -23.08 3.53 12.26
N PRO A 235 -24.33 3.19 12.63
CA PRO A 235 -24.72 1.81 12.92
C PRO A 235 -24.44 0.86 11.75
N LYS A 236 -24.62 1.34 10.52
CA LYS A 236 -24.33 0.59 9.28
C LYS A 236 -22.84 0.26 9.14
N SER A 237 -21.96 1.20 9.50
CA SER A 237 -20.52 0.95 9.50
C SER A 237 -20.14 -0.10 10.54
N ILE A 238 -20.70 -0.01 11.76
CA ILE A 238 -20.47 -0.99 12.82
C ILE A 238 -20.93 -2.40 12.41
N ASP A 239 -22.13 -2.55 11.88
CA ASP A 239 -22.61 -3.84 11.31
C ASP A 239 -21.66 -4.35 10.21
N GLY A 240 -21.29 -3.47 9.28
CA GLY A 240 -20.39 -3.81 8.20
C GLY A 240 -18.99 -4.23 8.67
N ALA A 241 -18.45 -3.55 9.68
CA ALA A 241 -17.20 -3.91 10.33
C ALA A 241 -17.32 -5.27 11.02
N GLN A 242 -18.43 -5.55 11.70
CA GLN A 242 -18.68 -6.83 12.35
C GLN A 242 -18.59 -8.00 11.36
N ARG A 243 -19.24 -7.87 10.20
CA ARG A 243 -19.20 -8.87 9.12
C ARG A 243 -17.81 -8.98 8.49
N ASN A 244 -17.08 -7.87 8.35
CA ASN A 244 -15.71 -7.90 7.85
C ASN A 244 -14.74 -8.58 8.84
N LEU A 245 -14.89 -8.34 10.15
CA LEU A 245 -14.09 -8.99 11.19
C LEU A 245 -14.30 -10.51 11.20
N GLU A 246 -15.54 -10.96 10.98
CA GLU A 246 -15.88 -12.38 10.85
C GLU A 246 -15.22 -13.00 9.61
N ALA A 247 -15.38 -12.36 8.44
CA ALA A 247 -14.75 -12.81 7.20
C ALA A 247 -13.21 -12.83 7.29
N ALA A 248 -12.63 -11.93 8.06
CA ALA A 248 -11.19 -11.85 8.33
C ALA A 248 -10.72 -12.75 9.49
N LYS A 249 -11.65 -13.44 10.18
CA LYS A 249 -11.41 -14.33 11.33
C LYS A 249 -10.71 -13.66 12.53
N VAL A 250 -11.04 -12.41 12.80
CA VAL A 250 -10.45 -11.61 13.90
C VAL A 250 -11.48 -10.98 14.84
N LYS A 251 -12.75 -11.42 14.76
CA LYS A 251 -13.85 -10.90 15.61
C LYS A 251 -13.54 -10.91 17.10
N SER A 252 -12.90 -11.96 17.62
CA SER A 252 -12.58 -12.07 19.05
C SER A 252 -11.51 -11.08 19.53
N LYS A 253 -10.74 -10.48 18.62
CA LYS A 253 -9.65 -9.55 18.94
C LYS A 253 -10.07 -8.07 18.90
N VAL A 254 -11.29 -7.79 18.43
CA VAL A 254 -11.73 -6.41 18.16
C VAL A 254 -13.07 -6.14 18.81
N LYS A 255 -13.12 -5.10 19.64
CA LYS A 255 -14.35 -4.57 20.24
C LYS A 255 -14.88 -3.40 19.41
N LEU A 256 -16.06 -3.54 18.82
CA LEU A 256 -16.73 -2.46 18.11
C LEU A 256 -17.76 -1.75 18.99
N ILE A 257 -17.81 -0.43 18.91
CA ILE A 257 -18.70 0.43 19.71
C ILE A 257 -19.34 1.47 18.79
N LEU A 258 -20.68 1.56 18.81
CA LEU A 258 -21.40 2.66 18.19
C LEU A 258 -21.19 3.92 19.05
N GLY A 259 -20.60 4.97 18.49
CA GLY A 259 -20.25 6.15 19.27
C GLY A 259 -19.78 7.35 18.46
N ASP A 260 -19.84 8.53 19.07
CA ASP A 260 -19.31 9.76 18.48
C ASP A 260 -17.86 9.97 18.94
N ALA A 261 -16.92 9.95 17.99
CA ALA A 261 -15.51 10.20 18.23
C ALA A 261 -15.22 11.54 18.91
N THR A 262 -16.12 12.53 18.81
CA THR A 262 -15.98 13.82 19.50
C THR A 262 -16.35 13.79 20.97
N ARG A 263 -16.79 12.62 21.47
CA ARG A 263 -17.29 12.38 22.84
C ARG A 263 -16.90 10.98 23.36
N LEU A 264 -15.62 10.62 23.23
CA LEU A 264 -15.11 9.30 23.62
C LEU A 264 -15.38 8.96 25.10
N GLU A 265 -15.42 9.97 25.97
CA GLU A 265 -15.76 9.84 27.40
C GLU A 265 -17.15 9.22 27.66
N LYS A 266 -18.04 9.22 26.66
CA LYS A 266 -19.38 8.63 26.79
C LYS A 266 -19.44 7.15 26.45
N VAL A 267 -18.44 6.63 25.76
CA VAL A 267 -18.49 5.30 25.13
C VAL A 267 -17.32 4.41 25.53
N LEU A 268 -16.21 5.02 25.96
CA LEU A 268 -15.07 4.31 26.52
C LEU A 268 -15.12 4.36 28.05
N PRO A 269 -14.70 3.26 28.73
CA PRO A 269 -14.68 3.21 30.18
C PRO A 269 -13.67 4.21 30.76
N GLU A 270 -13.99 4.74 31.94
CA GLU A 270 -13.09 5.60 32.70
C GLU A 270 -11.78 4.88 33.04
N GLY A 271 -10.67 5.61 33.02
CA GLY A 271 -9.33 5.07 33.30
C GLY A 271 -8.69 4.29 32.14
N LEU A 272 -9.41 4.00 31.05
CA LEU A 272 -8.84 3.34 29.88
C LEU A 272 -7.71 4.19 29.28
N LYS A 273 -6.57 3.55 29.02
CA LYS A 273 -5.45 4.12 28.25
C LYS A 273 -5.16 3.27 27.03
N VAL A 274 -4.88 3.91 25.90
CA VAL A 274 -4.50 3.25 24.64
C VAL A 274 -3.07 3.60 24.27
N ASP A 275 -2.32 2.63 23.77
CA ASP A 275 -0.94 2.82 23.35
C ASP A 275 -0.88 3.50 21.99
N LYS A 276 -1.86 3.21 21.13
CA LYS A 276 -1.92 3.68 19.74
C LYS A 276 -3.34 4.13 19.40
N ALA A 277 -3.48 5.33 18.86
CA ALA A 277 -4.72 5.78 18.22
C ALA A 277 -4.47 5.93 16.72
N VAL A 278 -5.07 5.07 15.89
CA VAL A 278 -4.80 5.00 14.46
C VAL A 278 -6.11 5.09 13.70
N SER A 279 -6.33 6.20 12.98
CA SER A 279 -7.62 6.49 12.34
C SER A 279 -7.51 7.14 10.98
N ASN A 280 -8.39 6.72 10.06
CA ASN A 280 -8.63 7.41 8.80
C ASN A 280 -9.73 8.46 8.98
N LEU A 281 -9.35 9.73 9.09
CA LEU A 281 -10.29 10.81 9.38
C LEU A 281 -11.25 11.05 8.19
N PRO A 282 -12.46 11.59 8.43
CA PRO A 282 -13.33 12.04 7.34
C PRO A 282 -12.69 13.18 6.55
N PHE A 283 -12.78 13.11 5.21
CA PHE A 283 -12.23 14.12 4.30
C PHE A 283 -13.25 15.17 3.84
N GLY A 284 -14.54 14.98 4.11
CA GLY A 284 -15.60 15.89 3.67
C GLY A 284 -16.03 15.76 2.21
N ILE A 285 -15.56 14.70 1.51
CA ILE A 285 -15.92 14.39 0.11
C ILE A 285 -17.00 13.30 0.06
N ARG A 286 -16.70 12.12 0.60
CA ARG A 286 -17.61 10.96 0.65
C ARG A 286 -18.22 10.72 2.03
N SER A 287 -17.63 11.30 3.06
CA SER A 287 -18.05 11.14 4.47
C SER A 287 -17.77 12.45 5.22
N GLY A 288 -18.75 12.91 5.99
CA GLY A 288 -18.75 14.24 6.62
C GLY A 288 -19.00 15.38 5.61
N ARG A 289 -19.25 16.59 6.13
CA ARG A 289 -19.32 17.82 5.33
C ARG A 289 -18.05 18.64 5.57
N LEU A 290 -17.46 19.21 4.52
CA LEU A 290 -16.22 20.00 4.60
C LEU A 290 -16.27 21.09 5.69
N LYS A 291 -17.38 21.84 5.78
CA LYS A 291 -17.60 22.88 6.81
C LYS A 291 -17.61 22.34 8.25
N GLY A 292 -17.89 21.05 8.43
CA GLY A 292 -17.94 20.40 9.75
C GLY A 292 -16.59 19.86 10.23
N LEU A 293 -15.58 19.71 9.35
CA LEU A 293 -14.31 19.07 9.69
C LEU A 293 -13.56 19.76 10.83
N PRO A 294 -13.47 21.11 10.92
CA PRO A 294 -12.79 21.75 12.05
C PRO A 294 -13.40 21.36 13.40
N LYS A 295 -14.73 21.26 13.48
CA LYS A 295 -15.45 20.85 14.70
C LYS A 295 -15.20 19.38 15.01
N ILE A 296 -15.23 18.51 14.01
CA ILE A 296 -14.98 17.07 14.18
C ILE A 296 -13.54 16.85 14.66
N TYR A 297 -12.55 17.44 14.00
CA TYR A 297 -11.13 17.24 14.35
C TYR A 297 -10.83 17.81 15.73
N SER A 298 -11.35 19.00 16.05
CA SER A 298 -11.19 19.62 17.38
C SER A 298 -11.87 18.79 18.47
N GLY A 299 -13.10 18.33 18.22
CA GLY A 299 -13.86 17.52 19.16
C GLY A 299 -13.16 16.19 19.44
N PHE A 300 -12.69 15.51 18.39
CA PHE A 300 -11.98 14.24 18.49
C PHE A 300 -10.64 14.35 19.23
N LEU A 301 -9.78 15.31 18.85
CA LEU A 301 -8.48 15.44 19.51
C LEU A 301 -8.63 15.82 21.00
N ARG A 302 -9.65 16.63 21.33
CA ARG A 302 -9.99 16.94 22.72
C ARG A 302 -10.49 15.72 23.48
N SER A 303 -11.45 14.97 22.93
CA SER A 303 -12.05 13.80 23.59
C SER A 303 -11.06 12.64 23.70
N LEU A 304 -10.07 12.55 22.81
CA LEU A 304 -9.04 11.51 22.82
C LEU A 304 -8.02 11.70 23.94
N ARG A 305 -7.69 12.95 24.30
CA ARG A 305 -6.60 13.29 25.23
C ARG A 305 -6.67 12.53 26.57
N PRO A 306 -7.82 12.37 27.24
CA PRO A 306 -7.91 11.62 28.49
C PRO A 306 -7.57 10.13 28.36
N PHE A 307 -7.62 9.55 27.16
CA PHE A 307 -7.36 8.13 26.89
C PHE A 307 -5.91 7.86 26.47
N LEU A 308 -5.06 8.88 26.43
CA LEU A 308 -3.65 8.76 26.05
C LEU A 308 -2.76 8.85 27.29
N ASN A 309 -1.57 8.26 27.17
CA ASN A 309 -0.42 8.46 28.04
C ASN A 309 0.68 9.21 27.26
N GLU A 310 1.78 9.58 27.92
CA GLU A 310 2.88 10.33 27.31
C GLU A 310 3.61 9.56 26.19
N THR A 311 3.58 8.22 26.27
CA THR A 311 4.18 7.32 25.28
C THR A 311 3.23 6.94 24.14
N SER A 312 1.96 7.34 24.23
CA SER A 312 0.96 7.02 23.21
C SER A 312 1.31 7.66 21.88
N LYS A 313 1.07 6.95 20.78
CA LYS A 313 1.26 7.46 19.42
C LYS A 313 -0.09 7.60 18.72
N VAL A 314 -0.31 8.76 18.09
CA VAL A 314 -1.56 9.06 17.38
C VAL A 314 -1.26 9.21 15.89
N CYS A 315 -1.66 8.23 15.07
CA CYS A 315 -1.39 8.21 13.64
C CYS A 315 -2.68 8.42 12.84
N LEU A 316 -2.79 9.57 12.18
CA LEU A 316 -4.02 10.00 11.51
C LEU A 316 -3.81 10.16 10.01
N LEU A 317 -4.77 9.68 9.22
CA LEU A 317 -4.80 9.91 7.78
C LEU A 317 -5.79 11.03 7.45
N THR A 318 -5.34 12.05 6.71
CA THR A 318 -6.20 13.14 6.21
C THR A 318 -5.66 13.75 4.91
N ILE A 319 -6.53 14.36 4.11
CA ILE A 319 -6.11 15.27 3.02
C ILE A 319 -5.90 16.71 3.52
N HIS A 320 -6.38 17.03 4.73
CA HIS A 320 -6.39 18.38 5.29
C HIS A 320 -5.23 18.60 6.28
N LYS A 321 -3.99 18.45 5.81
CA LYS A 321 -2.78 18.50 6.64
C LYS A 321 -2.70 19.77 7.51
N GLU A 322 -2.83 20.94 6.89
CA GLU A 322 -2.66 22.22 7.61
C GLU A 322 -3.75 22.47 8.65
N LEU A 323 -4.99 22.04 8.36
CA LEU A 323 -6.08 22.07 9.33
C LEU A 323 -5.76 21.18 10.54
N LEU A 324 -5.35 19.93 10.30
CA LEU A 324 -5.02 19.00 11.38
C LEU A 324 -3.81 19.50 12.19
N LYS A 325 -2.79 20.07 11.53
CA LYS A 325 -1.62 20.67 12.19
C LYS A 325 -2.00 21.81 13.13
N SER A 326 -2.85 22.73 12.68
CA SER A 326 -3.32 23.86 13.50
C SER A 326 -4.12 23.38 14.72
N ILE A 327 -5.05 22.44 14.51
CA ILE A 327 -5.90 21.91 15.58
C ILE A 327 -5.09 21.07 16.58
N SER A 328 -4.23 20.16 16.11
CA SER A 328 -3.39 19.31 16.97
C SER A 328 -2.53 20.15 17.94
N LYS A 329 -1.85 21.19 17.44
CA LYS A 329 -1.08 22.10 18.29
C LYS A 329 -1.95 22.76 19.38
N ARG A 330 -3.17 23.18 19.05
CA ARG A 330 -4.10 23.81 20.02
C ARG A 330 -4.51 22.86 21.15
N PHE A 331 -4.57 21.55 20.90
CA PHE A 331 -5.01 20.55 21.88
C PHE A 331 -3.86 19.80 22.57
N GLY A 332 -2.63 20.33 22.50
CA GLY A 332 -1.48 19.70 23.16
C GLY A 332 -1.04 18.41 22.46
N TYR A 333 -0.90 18.48 21.13
CA TYR A 333 -0.27 17.43 20.35
C TYR A 333 0.88 18.02 19.54
N GLU A 334 2.02 17.35 19.60
CA GLU A 334 3.20 17.62 18.77
C GLU A 334 3.15 16.75 17.52
N MET A 335 3.41 17.33 16.35
CA MET A 335 3.53 16.58 15.11
C MET A 335 4.97 16.11 14.92
N LEU A 336 5.19 14.80 14.99
CA LEU A 336 6.50 14.19 14.83
C LEU A 336 6.85 13.96 13.35
N GLU A 337 5.90 13.44 12.58
CA GLU A 337 6.10 13.11 11.17
C GLU A 337 4.85 13.44 10.35
N SER A 338 5.06 13.81 9.08
CA SER A 338 3.99 13.92 8.09
C SER A 338 4.47 13.36 6.76
N ARG A 339 3.87 12.24 6.36
CA ARG A 339 4.18 11.51 5.14
C ARG A 339 3.10 11.70 4.10
N ARG A 340 3.49 12.16 2.91
CA ARG A 340 2.59 12.33 1.77
C ARG A 340 2.43 10.99 1.03
N ILE A 341 1.19 10.59 0.77
CA ILE A 341 0.85 9.39 0.00
C ILE A 341 -0.17 9.71 -1.10
N VAL A 342 -0.32 8.82 -2.08
CA VAL A 342 -1.39 8.89 -3.10
C VAL A 342 -2.42 7.81 -2.85
N ASN A 343 -3.64 8.18 -2.47
CA ASN A 343 -4.73 7.25 -2.19
C ASN A 343 -5.92 7.52 -3.12
N GLY A 344 -6.20 6.60 -4.06
CA GLY A 344 -7.36 6.72 -4.95
C GLY A 344 -7.38 8.00 -5.80
N GLY A 345 -6.20 8.47 -6.23
CA GLY A 345 -6.03 9.72 -7.00
C GLY A 345 -5.96 10.99 -6.13
N LEU A 346 -6.15 10.90 -4.82
CA LEU A 346 -6.00 12.02 -3.90
C LEU A 346 -4.62 12.00 -3.23
N ILE A 347 -4.08 13.18 -2.99
CA ILE A 347 -2.91 13.35 -2.13
C ILE A 347 -3.41 13.38 -0.67
N ALA A 348 -2.98 12.41 0.12
CA ALA A 348 -3.29 12.32 1.54
C ALA A 348 -2.01 12.33 2.37
N HIS A 349 -2.15 12.54 3.67
CA HIS A 349 -1.05 12.60 4.62
C HIS A 349 -1.28 11.63 5.77
N ILE A 350 -0.34 10.71 5.99
CA ILE A 350 -0.19 9.97 7.24
C ILE A 350 0.56 10.90 8.19
N ILE A 351 -0.06 11.25 9.31
CA ILE A 351 0.48 12.21 10.28
C ILE A 351 0.63 11.52 11.62
N LEU A 352 1.85 11.49 12.13
CA LEU A 352 2.17 10.97 13.45
C LEU A 352 2.23 12.13 14.44
N LEU A 353 1.42 12.03 15.49
CA LEU A 353 1.36 12.97 16.59
C LEU A 353 1.74 12.28 17.90
N ARG A 354 2.36 13.05 18.80
CA ARG A 354 2.59 12.68 20.20
C ARG A 354 1.80 13.63 21.10
N PRO A 355 1.14 13.14 22.15
CA PRO A 355 0.50 13.99 23.14
C PRO A 355 1.59 14.78 23.91
N SER A 356 1.49 16.11 23.93
CA SER A 356 2.48 17.02 24.55
C SER A 356 2.06 17.50 25.93
#